data_AF-A0A931ZXD9-F1
#
_entry.id   AF-A0A931ZXD9-F1
#
_cell.length_a   1.000
_cell.length_b   1.000
_cell.length_c   1.000
_cell.angle_alpha   90.00
_cell.angle_beta   90.00
_cell.angle_gamma   90.00
#
_symmetry.space_group_name_H-M   'P 1'
#
loop_
_entity.id
_entity.type
_entity.pdbx_description
1 polymer ?
#
loop_
_entity_poly.entity_id
_entity_poly.type
_entity_poly.pdbx_seq_one_letter_code
_entity_poly.pdbx_strand_id
1 'polypeptide(L)'
;MIWRTQTLFFFFLFLFFLVIARLFYWQIIRGSELFLKGLSQYTQTTVHLPERGKIYTSDNFPLVANSPGYLVFVQASLVKDQDSKKQLINNLSYQLSLEVASVAATLNQDLPWIPIKQRVSRSIKEQIESLKLTGVGF
;
A
#
# COMPACT_ATOMS: atom_id res chain seq x y z
N MET A 1 -59.52 30.54 -2.08
CA MET A 1 -58.11 30.50 -2.51
C MET A 1 -57.21 29.55 -1.72
N ILE A 2 -57.56 29.18 -0.48
CA ILE A 2 -56.68 28.43 0.45
C ILE A 2 -56.54 26.92 0.13
N TRP A 3 -57.55 26.29 -0.49
CA TRP A 3 -57.54 24.86 -0.80
C TRP A 3 -56.42 24.46 -1.77
N ARG A 4 -56.12 25.29 -2.78
CA ARG A 4 -55.11 25.01 -3.81
C ARG A 4 -53.69 24.97 -3.26
N THR A 5 -53.38 25.83 -2.29
CA THR A 5 -52.06 25.88 -1.65
C THR A 5 -51.88 24.77 -0.62
N GLN A 6 -52.94 24.42 0.11
CA GLN A 6 -52.94 23.29 1.05
C GLN A 6 -52.70 21.95 0.34
N THR A 7 -53.35 21.71 -0.80
CA THR A 7 -53.11 20.47 -1.58
C THR A 7 -51.68 20.35 -2.06
N LEU A 8 -51.07 21.45 -2.52
CA LEU A 8 -49.66 21.48 -2.90
C LEU A 8 -48.74 21.21 -1.72
N PHE A 9 -49.03 21.81 -0.56
CA PHE A 9 -48.26 21.59 0.67
C PHE A 9 -48.27 20.12 1.10
N PHE A 10 -49.44 19.47 1.13
CA PHE A 10 -49.54 18.05 1.47
C PHE A 10 -48.85 17.14 0.45
N PHE A 11 -48.90 17.50 -0.83
CA PHE A 11 -48.17 16.78 -1.87
C PHE A 11 -46.65 16.82 -1.65
N PHE A 12 -46.09 18.01 -1.38
CA PHE A 12 -44.67 18.15 -1.06
C PHE A 12 -44.31 17.41 0.23
N LEU A 13 -45.14 17.50 1.27
CA LEU A 13 -44.92 16.78 2.53
C LEU A 13 -44.85 15.27 2.31
N PHE A 14 -45.76 14.72 1.50
CA PHE A 14 -45.74 13.30 1.14
C PHE A 14 -44.47 12.91 0.38
N LEU A 15 -44.02 13.76 -0.55
CA LEU A 15 -42.80 13.50 -1.32
C LEU A 15 -41.56 13.51 -0.42
N PHE A 16 -41.47 14.45 0.53
CA PHE A 16 -40.42 14.46 1.55
C PHE A 16 -40.46 13.22 2.44
N PHE A 17 -41.66 12.79 2.85
CA PHE A 17 -41.81 11.57 3.64
C PHE A 17 -41.29 10.34 2.89
N LEU A 18 -41.55 10.24 1.59
CA LEU A 18 -41.06 9.15 0.74
C LEU A 18 -39.52 9.13 0.68
N VAL A 19 -38.89 10.30 0.58
CA VAL A 19 -37.42 10.43 0.64
C VAL A 19 -36.87 10.00 1.99
N ILE A 20 -37.50 10.41 3.10
CA ILE A 20 -37.09 10.02 4.46
C ILE A 20 -37.23 8.50 4.65
N ALA A 21 -38.34 7.91 4.22
CA ALA A 21 -38.53 6.46 4.28
C ALA A 21 -37.48 5.71 3.45
N ARG A 22 -37.12 6.25 2.28
CA ARG A 22 -36.03 5.71 1.46
C ARG A 22 -34.69 5.81 2.17
N LEU A 23 -34.38 6.94 2.80
CA LEU A 23 -33.14 7.10 3.58
C LEU A 23 -33.10 6.14 4.77
N PHE A 24 -34.21 5.95 5.48
CA PHE A 24 -34.32 5.00 6.57
C PHE A 24 -33.98 3.57 6.12
N TYR A 25 -34.46 3.16 4.95
CA TYR A 25 -34.11 1.85 4.37
C TYR A 25 -32.61 1.69 4.15
N TRP A 26 -31.95 2.71 3.58
CA TRP A 26 -30.52 2.66 3.32
C TRP A 26 -29.68 2.73 4.59
N GLN A 27 -30.09 3.54 5.57
CA GLN A 27 -29.33 3.77 6.79
C GLN A 27 -29.54 2.68 7.85
N ILE A 28 -30.77 2.23 8.11
CA ILE A 28 -31.06 1.26 9.18
C ILE A 28 -31.03 -0.17 8.63
N ILE A 29 -31.79 -0.45 7.57
CA ILE A 29 -31.98 -1.83 7.10
C ILE A 29 -30.72 -2.34 6.39
N ARG A 30 -30.12 -1.51 5.51
CA ARG A 30 -28.90 -1.86 4.77
C ARG A 30 -27.61 -1.31 5.37
N GLY A 31 -27.69 -0.54 6.46
CA GLY A 31 -26.55 0.16 7.02
C GLY A 31 -25.39 -0.76 7.43
N SER A 32 -25.70 -1.87 8.10
CA SER A 32 -24.69 -2.83 8.55
C SER A 32 -23.96 -3.49 7.38
N GLU A 33 -24.69 -3.90 6.34
CA GLU A 33 -24.11 -4.51 5.14
C GLU A 33 -23.22 -3.52 4.38
N LEU A 34 -23.68 -2.28 4.20
CA LEU A 34 -22.91 -1.21 3.55
C LEU A 34 -21.66 -0.84 4.33
N PHE A 35 -21.76 -0.81 5.66
CA PHE A 35 -20.62 -0.56 6.55
C PHE A 35 -19.56 -1.66 6.43
N LEU A 36 -19.96 -2.93 6.45
CA LEU A 36 -19.04 -4.05 6.26
C LEU A 36 -18.38 -4.04 4.89
N LYS A 37 -19.14 -3.72 3.83
CA LYS A 37 -18.57 -3.53 2.48
C LYS A 37 -17.55 -2.39 2.45
N GLY A 38 -17.86 -1.26 3.09
CA GLY A 38 -16.92 -0.15 3.25
C GLY A 38 -15.65 -0.59 3.99
N LEU A 39 -15.79 -1.28 5.12
CA LEU A 39 -14.66 -1.81 5.87
C LEU A 39 -13.80 -2.76 5.04
N SER A 40 -14.40 -3.63 4.23
CA SER A 40 -13.64 -4.53 3.36
C SER A 40 -12.83 -3.80 2.28
N GLN A 41 -13.26 -2.60 1.87
CA GLN A 41 -12.54 -1.79 0.90
C GLN A 41 -11.41 -0.97 1.55
N TYR A 42 -11.62 -0.46 2.76
CA TYR A 42 -10.61 0.33 3.48
C TYR A 42 -9.59 -0.53 4.22
N THR A 43 -9.98 -1.71 4.67
CA THR A 43 -9.14 -2.59 5.49
C THR A 43 -8.35 -3.51 4.58
N GLN A 44 -7.08 -3.20 4.38
CA GLN A 44 -6.16 -4.18 3.81
C GLN A 44 -5.75 -5.17 4.90
N THR A 45 -6.10 -6.44 4.71
CA THR A 45 -5.63 -7.50 5.62
C THR A 45 -4.24 -7.93 5.18
N THR A 46 -3.21 -7.43 5.86
CA THR A 46 -1.85 -7.95 5.73
C THR A 46 -1.71 -9.21 6.58
N VAL A 47 -1.62 -10.36 5.92
CA VAL A 47 -1.35 -11.63 6.62
C VAL A 47 0.11 -11.66 7.02
N HIS A 48 0.39 -11.62 8.32
CA HIS A 48 1.72 -11.88 8.85
C HIS A 48 1.96 -13.39 8.81
N LEU A 49 2.86 -13.84 7.93
CA LEU A 49 3.21 -15.25 7.88
C LEU A 49 3.94 -15.66 9.18
N PRO A 50 3.66 -16.85 9.72
CA PRO A 50 4.39 -17.36 10.88
C PRO A 50 5.86 -17.56 10.54
N GLU A 51 6.74 -17.41 11.54
CA GLU A 51 8.15 -17.71 11.37
C GLU A 51 8.37 -19.20 11.04
N ARG A 52 9.27 -19.48 10.10
CA ARG A 52 9.63 -20.87 9.75
C ARG A 52 10.33 -21.54 10.94
N GLY A 53 10.04 -22.82 11.18
CA GLY A 53 10.73 -23.60 12.20
C GLY A 53 12.25 -23.64 11.97
N LYS A 54 13.01 -23.60 13.06
CA LYS A 54 14.48 -23.73 13.06
C LYS A 54 14.84 -25.19 13.26
N ILE A 55 15.84 -25.69 12.53
CA ILE A 55 16.33 -27.06 12.65
C ILE A 55 17.71 -27.01 13.28
N TYR A 56 17.88 -27.74 14.37
CA TYR A 56 19.13 -27.86 15.11
C TYR A 56 19.64 -29.30 15.04
N THR A 57 20.95 -29.45 15.07
CA THR A 57 21.62 -30.73 15.35
C THR A 57 21.52 -31.09 16.84
N SER A 58 21.95 -32.29 17.21
CA SER A 58 21.98 -32.76 18.61
C SER A 58 22.93 -31.95 19.50
N ASP A 59 23.95 -31.32 18.94
CA ASP A 59 24.85 -30.37 19.61
C ASP A 59 24.32 -28.92 19.63
N ASN A 60 23.05 -28.72 19.27
CA ASN A 60 22.37 -27.42 19.27
C ASN A 60 22.92 -26.43 18.21
N PHE A 61 23.58 -26.93 17.16
CA PHE A 61 24.04 -26.13 16.02
C PHE A 61 22.90 -25.93 15.01
N PRO A 62 22.59 -24.69 14.60
CA PRO A 62 21.49 -24.43 13.67
C PRO A 62 21.86 -24.81 12.23
N LEU A 63 21.16 -25.79 11.64
CA LEU A 63 21.26 -26.14 10.21
C LEU A 63 20.36 -25.26 9.34
N VAL A 64 19.19 -24.90 9.86
CA VAL A 64 18.22 -24.02 9.17
C VAL A 64 17.78 -22.94 10.15
N ALA A 65 18.08 -21.69 9.81
CA ALA A 65 17.71 -20.51 10.58
C ALA A 65 17.03 -19.46 9.69
N ASN A 66 16.16 -18.65 10.30
CA ASN A 66 15.54 -17.51 9.64
C ASN A 66 16.48 -16.32 9.70
N SER A 67 16.63 -15.64 8.56
CA SER A 67 17.32 -14.35 8.47
C SER A 67 16.38 -13.35 7.83
N PRO A 68 16.24 -12.12 8.38
CA PRO A 68 15.43 -11.09 7.76
C PRO A 68 16.06 -10.70 6.41
N GLY A 69 15.29 -10.87 5.34
CA GLY A 69 15.65 -10.41 3.99
C GLY A 69 14.78 -9.23 3.61
N TYR A 70 15.39 -8.08 3.36
CA TYR A 70 14.67 -6.87 2.95
C TYR A 70 14.58 -6.79 1.43
N LEU A 71 13.51 -6.18 0.91
CA LEU A 71 13.32 -5.93 -0.52
C LEU A 71 13.58 -4.47 -0.79
N VAL A 72 14.65 -4.13 -1.51
CA VAL A 72 14.86 -2.74 -1.94
C VAL A 72 13.99 -2.46 -3.15
N PHE A 73 13.14 -1.45 -3.04
CA PHE A 73 12.31 -0.98 -4.15
C PHE A 73 12.42 0.53 -4.33
N VAL A 74 12.12 0.99 -5.54
CA VAL A 74 12.09 2.40 -5.91
C VAL A 74 10.68 2.78 -6.35
N GLN A 75 10.17 3.87 -5.80
CA GLN A 75 8.91 4.46 -6.19
C GLN A 75 9.16 5.53 -7.25
N ALA A 76 8.88 5.20 -8.51
CA ALA A 76 9.18 6.04 -9.67
C ALA A 76 8.50 7.42 -9.59
N SER A 77 7.31 7.50 -8.98
CA SER A 77 6.55 8.75 -8.86
C SER A 77 7.21 9.81 -7.97
N LEU A 78 8.13 9.40 -7.07
CA LEU A 78 8.84 10.31 -6.18
C LEU A 78 10.15 10.83 -6.78
N VAL A 79 10.67 10.19 -7.82
CA VAL A 79 11.94 10.55 -8.47
C VAL A 79 11.64 11.37 -9.73
N LYS A 80 11.48 12.68 -9.57
CA LYS A 80 11.11 13.59 -10.67
C LYS A 80 12.32 14.09 -11.47
N ASP A 81 13.46 14.29 -10.81
CA ASP A 81 14.64 14.89 -11.45
C ASP A 81 15.55 13.86 -12.09
N GLN A 82 16.03 14.15 -13.30
CA GLN A 82 16.91 13.27 -14.06
C GLN A 82 18.31 13.13 -13.41
N ASP A 83 18.78 14.15 -12.71
CA ASP A 83 20.04 14.10 -11.96
C ASP A 83 19.91 13.27 -10.68
N SER A 84 18.81 13.44 -9.94
CA SER A 84 18.47 12.60 -8.78
C SER A 84 18.32 11.13 -9.18
N LYS A 85 17.77 10.86 -10.37
CA LYS A 85 17.68 9.50 -10.93
C LYS A 85 19.06 8.88 -11.17
N LYS A 86 20.00 9.63 -11.76
CA LYS A 86 21.38 9.15 -11.99
C LYS A 86 22.14 8.90 -10.68
N GLN A 87 22.03 9.80 -9.71
CA GLN A 87 22.64 9.65 -8.39
C GLN A 87 22.09 8.42 -7.66
N LEU A 88 20.77 8.22 -7.71
CA LEU A 88 20.11 7.06 -7.13
C LEU A 88 20.60 5.75 -7.76
N ILE A 89 20.70 5.69 -9.10
CA ILE A 89 21.22 4.51 -9.80
C ILE A 89 22.65 4.19 -9.37
N ASN A 90 23.53 5.20 -9.31
CA ASN A 90 24.94 5.01 -8.94
C ASN A 90 25.10 4.55 -7.49
N ASN A 91 24.38 5.18 -6.56
CA ASN A 91 24.43 4.82 -5.14
C ASN A 91 23.87 3.42 -4.88
N LEU A 92 22.76 3.06 -5.53
CA LEU A 92 22.18 1.73 -5.44
C LEU A 92 23.11 0.68 -6.08
N SER A 93 23.68 0.96 -7.25
CA SER A 93 24.65 0.09 -7.91
C SER A 93 25.85 -0.22 -7.00
N TYR A 94 26.42 0.80 -6.35
CA TYR A 94 27.55 0.64 -5.42
C TYR A 94 27.18 -0.23 -4.21
N GLN A 95 26.08 0.07 -3.51
CA GLN A 95 25.72 -0.68 -2.29
C GLN A 95 25.16 -2.07 -2.55
N LEU A 96 24.51 -2.28 -3.69
CA LEU A 96 23.94 -3.58 -4.03
C LEU A 96 24.92 -4.45 -4.84
N SER A 97 26.09 -3.90 -5.18
CA SER A 97 27.08 -4.49 -6.09
C SER A 97 26.42 -4.98 -7.40
N LEU A 98 25.52 -4.16 -7.94
CA LEU A 98 24.79 -4.42 -9.18
C LEU A 98 25.36 -3.57 -10.30
N GLU A 99 25.25 -4.05 -11.54
CA GLU A 99 25.65 -3.26 -12.70
C GLU A 99 24.72 -2.05 -12.90
N VAL A 100 25.32 -0.88 -13.14
CA VAL A 100 24.60 0.39 -13.38
C VAL A 100 23.56 0.23 -14.50
N ALA A 101 23.91 -0.48 -15.57
CA ALA A 101 23.02 -0.74 -16.70
C ALA A 101 21.78 -1.55 -16.31
N SER A 102 21.94 -2.56 -15.43
CA SER A 102 20.83 -3.38 -14.94
C SER A 102 19.86 -2.57 -14.08
N VAL A 103 20.38 -1.72 -13.20
CA VAL A 103 19.54 -0.87 -12.34
C VAL A 103 18.81 0.20 -13.17
N ALA A 104 19.50 0.81 -14.14
CA ALA A 104 18.91 1.79 -15.05
C ALA A 104 17.80 1.17 -15.93
N ALA A 105 18.02 -0.04 -16.46
CA ALA A 105 17.02 -0.75 -17.25
C ALA A 105 15.76 -1.06 -16.43
N THR A 106 15.94 -1.49 -15.19
CA THR A 106 14.83 -1.79 -14.27
C THR A 106 14.04 -0.52 -13.91
N LEU A 107 14.72 0.61 -13.71
CA LEU A 107 14.11 1.90 -13.37
C LEU A 107 13.45 2.62 -14.57
N ASN A 108 13.70 2.16 -15.79
CA ASN A 108 13.06 2.71 -17.00
C ASN A 108 11.72 2.02 -17.32
N GLN A 109 11.31 1.03 -16.54
CA GLN A 109 9.98 0.44 -16.66
C GLN A 109 8.92 1.43 -16.18
N ASP A 110 7.78 1.50 -16.88
CA ASP A 110 6.65 2.36 -16.54
C ASP A 110 5.80 1.73 -15.41
N LEU A 111 6.44 1.52 -14.26
CA LEU A 111 5.84 0.93 -13.07
C LEU A 111 5.93 1.94 -11.92
N PRO A 112 4.85 2.16 -11.16
CA PRO A 112 4.88 3.08 -10.01
C PRO A 112 5.79 2.57 -8.88
N TRP A 113 6.00 1.25 -8.81
CA TRP A 113 6.78 0.57 -7.80
C TRP A 113 7.69 -0.46 -8.47
N ILE A 114 9.00 -0.34 -8.28
CA ILE A 114 10.01 -1.09 -9.02
C ILE A 114 10.92 -1.83 -8.04
N PRO A 115 10.87 -3.17 -7.98
CA PRO A 115 11.76 -3.95 -7.14
C PRO A 115 13.16 -4.01 -7.75
N ILE A 116 14.19 -3.67 -6.96
CA ILE A 116 15.59 -3.66 -7.42
C ILE A 116 16.31 -4.95 -6.99
N LYS A 117 16.24 -5.30 -5.70
CA LYS A 117 16.90 -6.50 -5.18
C LYS A 117 16.14 -7.07 -3.99
N GLN A 118 15.97 -8.39 -4.00
CA GLN A 118 15.38 -9.16 -2.91
C GLN A 118 16.46 -9.68 -1.95
N ARG A 119 16.06 -9.98 -0.71
CA ARG A 119 16.89 -10.64 0.32
C ARG A 119 18.16 -9.85 0.68
N VAL A 120 18.04 -8.53 0.76
CA VAL A 120 19.11 -7.65 1.18
C VAL A 120 19.32 -7.79 2.71
N SER A 121 20.58 -7.85 3.14
CA SER A 121 20.93 -7.97 4.56
C SER A 121 20.61 -6.67 5.31
N ARG A 122 20.44 -6.78 6.64
CA ARG A 122 20.21 -5.61 7.50
C ARG A 122 21.33 -4.55 7.38
N SER A 123 22.59 -4.97 7.24
CA SER A 123 23.73 -4.05 7.10
C SER A 123 23.62 -3.15 5.87
N ILE A 124 23.25 -3.72 4.71
CA ILE A 124 23.09 -2.98 3.46
C ILE A 124 21.85 -2.08 3.53
N LYS A 125 20.78 -2.55 4.18
CA LYS A 125 19.58 -1.75 4.44
C LYS A 125 19.92 -0.46 5.21
N GLU A 126 20.64 -0.58 6.31
CA GLU A 126 21.06 0.57 7.14
C GLU A 126 21.96 1.53 6.36
N GLN A 127 22.87 1.01 5.52
CA GLN A 127 23.70 1.84 4.64
C GLN A 127 22.85 2.64 3.65
N ILE A 128 21.86 2.02 3.00
CA ILE A 128 20.99 2.70 2.04
C ILE A 128 20.03 3.68 2.75
N GLU A 129 19.53 3.36 3.95
CA GLU A 129 18.72 4.30 4.77
C GLU A 129 19.53 5.54 5.18
N SER A 130 20.83 5.38 5.48
CA SER A 130 21.71 6.49 5.84
C SER A 130 21.86 7.53 4.71
N LEU A 131 21.73 7.09 3.45
CA LEU A 131 21.84 7.93 2.27
C LEU A 131 20.58 8.78 2.02
N LYS A 132 19.46 8.51 2.73
CA LYS A 132 18.19 9.25 2.65
C LYS A 132 17.75 9.54 1.20
N LEU A 133 17.89 8.54 0.33
CA LEU A 133 17.57 8.67 -1.09
C LEU A 133 16.06 8.82 -1.27
N THR A 134 15.65 9.88 -1.97
CA THR A 134 14.23 10.14 -2.27
C THR A 134 13.66 9.02 -3.14
N GLY A 135 12.55 8.43 -2.70
CA GLY A 135 11.84 7.39 -3.46
C GLY A 135 12.38 5.97 -3.30
N VAL A 136 13.32 5.71 -2.38
CA VAL A 136 13.77 4.33 -2.05
C VAL A 136 13.05 3.82 -0.81
N GLY A 137 12.54 2.58 -0.86
CA GLY A 137 11.88 1.89 0.25
C GLY A 137 12.35 0.44 0.43
N PHE A 138 11.86 -0.20 1.50
CA PHE A 138 12.24 -1.57 1.94
C PHE A 138 11.04 -2.44 2.31
#